data_AF-A0A946SU82-F1
#
_entry.id   AF-A0A946SU82-F1
#
_cell.length_a   1.000
_cell.length_b   1.000
_cell.length_c   1.000
_cell.angle_alpha   90.00
_cell.angle_beta   90.00
_cell.angle_gamma   90.00
#
_symmetry.space_group_name_H-M   'P 1'
#
loop_
_entity.id
_entity.type
_entity.pdbx_description
1 polymer ?
#
loop_
_entity_poly.entity_id
_entity_poly.type
_entity_poly.pdbx_seq_one_letter_code
_entity_poly.pdbx_strand_id
1 'polypeptide(L)'
;GRSYAPTVGKLSESLIRIRSNPTYMRRQRRLEELAEQLPWVGEIVERGINATKAAIREFLEPTAFFEALGVHYLGPFDGHDIAEIEEALANAAEFDGPVVVHVLTQKGRGYQPAEDDSIKHMHDTSGIKPGSYTEAFTEALIKEAESRPELVAITAAMPDSTGLLSFKERFNNRCFDVGIAEQHAVTAAAGMALGGLRPVVALYATFLTRAIDQINLDVALLKLPVLFCLDRAGITGDDGPSHHGVLDMVLLTKVPGMTVFAPSSYQELQQMMHDALEITDGPSAIRWAKTAAPHVGEEETGQGLSARLASGPADGPADVCLLGAGKMFAVATQAAELLAQSGVTATVWDPRLISPLDPAMLENATSHPLVVTVEDGFRQGGFGTLVRDALAENLDAPPVVVLGVPVDHHPHNDADALLASFGLDPQGVADTILARR
;
A
#
# COMPACT_ATOMS: atom_id res chain seq x y z
N GLY A 1 -2.12 22.59 -1.76
CA GLY A 1 -3.25 21.74 -1.33
C GLY A 1 -2.75 20.71 -0.35
N ARG A 2 -3.61 19.81 0.10
CA ARG A 2 -3.23 18.66 0.94
C ARG A 2 -3.92 17.39 0.44
N SER A 3 -3.19 16.28 0.46
CA SER A 3 -3.70 14.90 0.32
C SER A 3 -3.68 14.25 1.73
N TYR A 4 -3.10 13.06 1.87
CA TYR A 4 -2.65 12.45 3.14
C TYR A 4 -1.44 13.19 3.74
N ALA A 5 -0.66 13.88 2.90
CA ALA A 5 0.43 14.80 3.26
C ALA A 5 0.31 16.10 2.43
N PRO A 6 1.13 17.14 2.65
CA PRO A 6 1.18 18.30 1.75
C PRO A 6 1.34 17.86 0.29
N THR A 7 0.48 18.34 -0.61
CA THR A 7 0.50 17.90 -2.02
C THR A 7 1.85 18.23 -2.65
N VAL A 8 2.46 17.24 -3.31
CA VAL A 8 3.72 17.37 -4.03
C VAL A 8 3.48 17.41 -5.54
N GLY A 9 4.30 18.18 -6.26
CA GLY A 9 4.22 18.31 -7.72
C GLY A 9 4.29 19.75 -8.22
N LYS A 10 4.79 19.93 -9.45
CA LYS A 10 4.94 21.27 -10.06
C LYS A 10 3.60 21.97 -10.30
N LEU A 11 2.57 21.22 -10.70
CA LEU A 11 1.21 21.76 -10.84
C LEU A 11 0.67 22.24 -9.48
N SER A 12 0.87 21.46 -8.41
CA SER A 12 0.47 21.90 -7.07
C SER A 12 1.27 23.12 -6.58
N GLU A 13 2.57 23.22 -6.89
CA GLU A 13 3.36 24.42 -6.58
C GLU A 13 2.84 25.65 -7.31
N SER A 14 2.50 25.53 -8.60
CA SER A 14 1.88 26.60 -9.38
C SER A 14 0.52 27.02 -8.79
N LEU A 15 -0.34 26.07 -8.44
CA LEU A 15 -1.63 26.34 -7.79
C LEU A 15 -1.45 26.96 -6.39
N ILE A 16 -0.44 26.54 -5.62
CA ILE A 16 -0.11 27.11 -4.31
C ILE A 16 0.40 28.55 -4.44
N ARG A 17 1.20 28.88 -5.46
CA ARG A 17 1.65 30.26 -5.73
C ARG A 17 0.50 31.22 -6.00
N ILE A 18 -0.58 30.73 -6.60
CA ILE A 18 -1.80 31.53 -6.78
C ILE A 18 -2.47 31.80 -5.43
N ARG A 19 -2.56 30.78 -4.56
CA ARG A 19 -3.09 30.93 -3.19
C ARG A 19 -2.28 31.89 -2.32
N SER A 20 -0.95 31.95 -2.46
CA SER A 20 -0.09 32.81 -1.64
C SER A 20 0.04 34.25 -2.14
N ASN A 21 -0.61 34.62 -3.25
CA ASN A 21 -0.59 35.96 -3.80
C ASN A 21 -2.00 36.60 -3.79
N PRO A 22 -2.41 37.27 -2.69
CA PRO A 22 -3.69 38.00 -2.62
C PRO A 22 -3.83 39.12 -3.66
N THR A 23 -2.75 39.46 -4.37
CA THR A 23 -2.71 40.41 -5.47
C THR A 23 -3.17 39.80 -6.80
N TYR A 24 -3.12 38.47 -6.98
CA TYR A 24 -3.54 37.80 -8.22
C TYR A 24 -5.06 37.89 -8.40
N MET A 25 -5.83 37.57 -7.34
CA MET A 25 -7.30 37.70 -7.30
C MET A 25 -7.78 39.14 -7.53
N ARG A 26 -7.05 40.14 -7.01
CA ARG A 26 -7.37 41.56 -7.22
C ARG A 26 -6.96 42.09 -8.59
N ARG A 27 -6.01 41.43 -9.27
CA ARG A 27 -5.50 41.85 -10.59
C ARG A 27 -6.35 41.31 -11.73
N GLN A 28 -6.89 40.10 -11.63
CA GLN A 28 -7.78 39.53 -12.64
C GLN A 28 -9.08 40.36 -12.75
N ARG A 29 -9.71 40.68 -11.60
CA ARG A 29 -10.90 41.56 -11.54
C ARG A 29 -10.66 42.95 -12.13
N ARG A 30 -9.46 43.52 -11.93
CA ARG A 30 -9.06 44.80 -12.54
C ARG A 30 -8.74 44.70 -14.02
N LEU A 31 -8.23 43.56 -14.50
CA LEU A 31 -7.91 43.34 -15.91
C LEU A 31 -9.20 43.14 -16.73
N GLU A 32 -10.18 42.42 -16.19
CA GLU A 32 -11.51 42.28 -16.80
C GLU A 32 -12.25 43.63 -16.85
N GLU A 33 -12.24 44.42 -15.76
CA GLU A 33 -12.80 45.78 -15.74
C GLU A 33 -12.08 46.77 -16.68
N LEU A 34 -10.76 46.61 -16.90
CA LEU A 34 -9.98 47.46 -17.81
C LEU A 34 -10.12 47.04 -19.28
N ALA A 35 -10.30 45.75 -19.55
CA ALA A 35 -10.50 45.22 -20.90
C ALA A 35 -11.87 45.64 -21.47
N GLU A 36 -12.90 45.76 -20.63
CA GLU A 36 -14.20 46.30 -21.01
C GLU A 36 -14.19 47.81 -21.29
N GLN A 37 -13.13 48.53 -20.90
CA GLN A 37 -13.04 50.00 -20.98
C GLN A 37 -12.02 50.54 -22.01
N LEU A 38 -11.29 49.68 -22.72
CA LEU A 38 -10.26 50.11 -23.65
C LEU A 38 -10.65 49.92 -25.13
N PRO A 39 -10.87 51.01 -25.88
CA PRO A 39 -10.91 50.96 -27.33
C PRO A 39 -9.51 50.63 -27.86
N TRP A 40 -9.49 49.75 -28.86
CA TRP A 40 -8.32 49.13 -29.46
C TRP A 40 -7.14 50.08 -29.71
N VAL A 41 -5.96 49.75 -29.19
CA VAL A 41 -4.69 50.38 -29.59
C VAL A 41 -3.74 49.31 -30.11
N GLY A 42 -3.75 49.20 -31.44
CA GLY A 42 -2.58 49.29 -32.34
C GLY A 42 -1.31 48.51 -32.05
N GLU A 43 -0.92 47.72 -33.07
CA GLU A 43 0.44 47.26 -33.38
C GLU A 43 1.56 48.11 -32.73
N ILE A 44 2.30 47.55 -31.77
CA ILE A 44 3.72 47.79 -31.41
C ILE A 44 3.97 47.05 -30.07
N VAL A 45 3.91 45.72 -30.06
CA VAL A 45 4.64 44.94 -29.04
C VAL A 45 5.09 43.65 -29.69
N GLU A 46 6.13 43.74 -30.52
CA GLU A 46 6.77 42.53 -31.04
C GLU A 46 8.29 42.52 -30.86
N ARG A 47 8.70 41.40 -30.27
CA ARG A 47 9.91 40.61 -30.57
C ARG A 47 11.23 41.09 -29.98
N GLY A 48 11.63 40.37 -28.93
CA GLY A 48 13.04 40.19 -28.60
C GLY A 48 13.21 39.63 -27.20
N ILE A 49 13.63 38.36 -27.10
CA ILE A 49 13.92 37.63 -25.86
C ILE A 49 12.65 37.12 -25.16
N ASN A 50 12.20 35.90 -25.50
CA ASN A 50 11.54 34.96 -24.56
C ASN A 50 10.94 33.69 -25.21
N ALA A 51 11.16 33.36 -26.48
CA ALA A 51 10.51 32.18 -27.09
C ALA A 51 10.81 30.84 -26.37
N THR A 52 11.97 30.69 -25.72
CA THR A 52 12.32 29.47 -24.96
C THR A 52 11.95 29.54 -23.47
N LYS A 53 11.80 30.75 -22.90
CA LYS A 53 11.36 30.96 -21.50
C LYS A 53 9.85 31.06 -21.36
N ALA A 54 9.14 31.50 -22.40
CA ALA A 54 7.68 31.63 -22.46
C ALA A 54 7.01 30.26 -22.60
N ALA A 55 7.50 29.38 -23.48
CA ALA A 55 6.96 28.02 -23.63
C ALA A 55 7.05 27.19 -22.33
N ILE A 56 8.06 27.44 -21.48
CA ILE A 56 8.21 26.80 -20.17
C ILE A 56 7.35 27.49 -19.09
N ARG A 57 7.02 28.78 -19.24
CA ARG A 57 6.14 29.53 -18.31
C ARG A 57 4.66 29.34 -18.61
N GLU A 58 4.27 29.24 -19.88
CA GLU A 58 2.89 28.98 -20.31
C GLU A 58 2.41 27.62 -19.80
N PHE A 59 3.24 26.58 -19.83
CA PHE A 59 2.86 25.27 -19.28
C PHE A 59 2.69 25.24 -17.73
N LEU A 60 3.06 26.32 -17.04
CA LEU A 60 3.06 26.41 -15.57
C LEU A 60 1.96 27.32 -15.02
N GLU A 61 1.24 28.05 -15.86
CA GLU A 61 0.00 28.74 -15.45
C GLU A 61 -1.18 27.78 -15.60
N PRO A 62 -1.98 27.52 -14.55
CA PRO A 62 -3.05 26.52 -14.60
C PRO A 62 -3.99 26.68 -15.78
N THR A 63 -4.34 27.90 -16.15
CA THR A 63 -5.18 28.21 -17.31
C THR A 63 -4.61 27.61 -18.58
N ALA A 64 -3.35 27.88 -18.91
CA ALA A 64 -2.71 27.37 -20.12
C ALA A 64 -2.49 25.83 -20.10
N PHE A 65 -2.34 25.22 -18.92
CA PHE A 65 -2.32 23.76 -18.80
C PHE A 65 -3.67 23.14 -19.19
N PHE A 66 -4.78 23.66 -18.67
CA PHE A 66 -6.11 23.13 -18.98
C PHE A 66 -6.56 23.48 -20.39
N GLU A 67 -6.29 24.70 -20.86
CA GLU A 67 -6.58 25.11 -22.24
C GLU A 67 -5.83 24.26 -23.26
N ALA A 68 -4.57 23.87 -22.99
CA ALA A 68 -3.83 22.94 -23.84
C ALA A 68 -4.46 21.54 -23.94
N LEU A 69 -5.26 21.14 -22.93
CA LEU A 69 -6.05 19.91 -22.95
C LEU A 69 -7.43 20.09 -23.62
N GLY A 70 -7.75 21.30 -24.09
CA GLY A 70 -9.08 21.65 -24.60
C GLY A 70 -10.14 21.77 -23.50
N VAL A 71 -9.71 22.06 -22.27
CA VAL A 71 -10.58 22.18 -21.10
C VAL A 71 -10.65 23.64 -20.68
N HIS A 72 -11.86 24.17 -20.55
CA HIS A 72 -12.07 25.52 -20.03
C HIS A 72 -11.68 25.58 -18.55
N TYR A 73 -11.10 26.69 -18.11
CA TYR A 73 -10.66 26.86 -16.73
C TYR A 73 -11.22 28.15 -16.13
N LEU A 74 -11.89 28.01 -14.98
CA LEU A 74 -12.50 29.11 -14.22
C LEU A 74 -11.90 29.15 -12.80
N GLY A 75 -11.51 30.35 -12.34
CA GLY A 75 -11.02 30.59 -10.98
C GLY A 75 -9.51 30.89 -10.87
N PRO A 76 -8.92 30.80 -9.67
CA PRO A 76 -9.52 30.22 -8.47
C PRO A 76 -10.62 31.06 -7.82
N PHE A 77 -11.58 30.40 -7.18
CA PHE A 77 -12.62 31.01 -6.33
C PHE A 77 -12.38 30.69 -4.84
N ASP A 78 -12.88 31.51 -3.91
CA ASP A 78 -12.88 31.16 -2.48
C ASP A 78 -13.95 30.11 -2.22
N GLY A 79 -13.53 28.89 -1.86
CA GLY A 79 -14.45 27.77 -1.62
C GLY A 79 -15.33 27.92 -0.38
N HIS A 80 -15.24 29.03 0.32
CA HIS A 80 -16.04 29.34 1.50
C HIS A 80 -16.96 30.54 1.31
N ASP A 81 -16.97 31.14 0.12
CA ASP A 81 -18.01 32.06 -0.33
C ASP A 81 -19.03 31.27 -1.17
N ILE A 82 -20.14 30.89 -0.55
CA ILE A 82 -21.16 30.05 -1.20
C ILE A 82 -21.75 30.77 -2.43
N ALA A 83 -21.97 32.09 -2.35
CA ALA A 83 -22.56 32.84 -3.45
C ALA A 83 -21.62 32.92 -4.66
N GLU A 84 -20.32 33.14 -4.43
CA GLU A 84 -19.30 33.12 -5.49
C GLU A 84 -19.23 31.76 -6.18
N ILE A 85 -19.33 30.67 -5.41
CA ILE A 85 -19.30 29.31 -5.96
C ILE A 85 -20.57 28.97 -6.74
N GLU A 86 -21.75 29.39 -6.27
CA GLU A 86 -23.01 29.20 -7.02
C GLU A 86 -22.96 29.91 -8.37
N GLU A 87 -22.47 31.15 -8.42
CA GLU A 87 -22.30 31.92 -9.66
C GLU A 87 -21.25 31.26 -10.59
N ALA A 88 -20.10 30.85 -10.05
CA ALA A 88 -19.07 30.18 -10.82
C ALA A 88 -19.56 28.87 -11.46
N LEU A 89 -20.35 28.08 -10.73
CA LEU A 89 -20.93 26.83 -11.23
C LEU A 89 -22.04 27.09 -12.27
N ALA A 90 -22.88 28.11 -12.07
CA ALA A 90 -23.88 28.51 -13.06
C ALA A 90 -23.22 28.95 -14.37
N ASN A 91 -22.18 29.78 -14.30
CA ASN A 91 -21.43 30.21 -15.47
C ASN A 91 -20.72 29.04 -16.16
N ALA A 92 -20.14 28.10 -15.39
CA ALA A 92 -19.51 26.91 -15.95
C ALA A 92 -20.49 26.03 -16.75
N ALA A 93 -21.75 25.95 -16.33
CA ALA A 93 -22.77 25.14 -16.97
C ALA A 93 -23.22 25.67 -18.34
N GLU A 94 -22.97 26.95 -18.64
CA GLU A 94 -23.31 27.59 -19.93
C GLU A 94 -22.26 27.33 -21.02
N PHE A 95 -21.06 26.83 -20.66
CA PHE A 95 -20.02 26.49 -21.64
C PHE A 95 -20.26 25.11 -22.25
N ASP A 96 -20.08 25.00 -23.57
CA ASP A 96 -20.01 23.71 -24.25
C ASP A 96 -18.67 23.01 -23.95
N GLY A 97 -18.73 21.76 -23.50
CA GLY A 97 -17.54 20.93 -23.27
C GLY A 97 -17.05 20.90 -21.81
N PRO A 98 -15.85 20.34 -21.56
CA PRO A 98 -15.34 20.17 -20.20
C PRO A 98 -14.85 21.49 -19.61
N VAL A 99 -15.26 21.76 -18.36
CA VAL A 99 -14.86 22.93 -17.58
C VAL A 99 -14.26 22.50 -16.25
N VAL A 100 -13.14 23.09 -15.85
CA VAL A 100 -12.54 22.99 -14.53
C VAL A 100 -12.83 24.27 -13.76
N VAL A 101 -13.58 24.14 -12.66
CA VAL A 101 -13.77 25.20 -11.68
C VAL A 101 -12.77 25.00 -10.54
N HIS A 102 -11.76 25.85 -10.45
CA HIS A 102 -10.74 25.77 -9.41
C HIS A 102 -11.24 26.46 -8.13
N VAL A 103 -11.43 25.68 -7.08
CA VAL A 103 -11.95 26.16 -5.79
C VAL A 103 -10.89 26.01 -4.70
N LEU A 104 -10.60 27.09 -3.98
CA LEU A 104 -9.65 27.10 -2.86
C LEU A 104 -10.38 26.84 -1.54
N THR A 105 -10.15 25.65 -0.96
CA THR A 105 -10.72 25.27 0.34
C THR A 105 -9.67 25.16 1.44
N GLN A 106 -10.14 25.00 2.68
CA GLN A 106 -9.32 24.71 3.86
C GLN A 106 -9.78 23.38 4.45
N LYS A 107 -8.91 22.37 4.42
CA LYS A 107 -9.17 21.05 4.98
C LYS A 107 -9.37 21.16 6.49
N GLY A 108 -10.42 20.53 7.02
CA GLY A 108 -10.78 20.59 8.43
C GLY A 108 -11.45 21.89 8.89
N ARG A 109 -11.72 22.86 8.00
CA ARG A 109 -12.31 24.16 8.40
C ARG A 109 -13.59 23.97 9.20
N GLY A 110 -13.65 24.61 10.37
CA GLY A 110 -14.79 24.57 11.27
C GLY A 110 -14.79 23.38 12.23
N TYR A 111 -13.76 22.54 12.22
CA TYR A 111 -13.56 21.45 13.18
C TYR A 111 -12.17 21.50 13.80
N GLN A 112 -12.07 22.10 14.98
CA GLN A 112 -10.80 22.41 15.65
C GLN A 112 -9.81 21.24 15.70
N PRO A 113 -10.21 19.99 16.05
CA PRO A 113 -9.26 18.87 16.09
C PRO A 113 -8.59 18.59 14.73
N ALA A 114 -9.30 18.79 13.62
CA ALA A 114 -8.73 18.66 12.29
C ALA A 114 -7.83 19.85 11.94
N GLU A 115 -8.18 21.07 12.34
CA GLU A 115 -7.34 22.25 12.08
C GLU A 115 -5.98 22.17 12.82
N ASP A 116 -5.99 21.63 14.04
CA ASP A 116 -4.81 21.47 14.90
C ASP A 116 -3.86 20.34 14.41
N ASP A 117 -4.39 19.34 13.68
CA ASP A 117 -3.57 18.32 13.03
C ASP A 117 -2.87 18.90 11.79
N SER A 118 -1.64 19.37 12.01
CA SER A 118 -0.80 19.97 10.98
C SER A 118 -0.31 19.01 9.89
N ILE A 119 -0.46 17.68 10.04
CA ILE A 119 0.03 16.68 9.08
C ILE A 119 -1.11 16.26 8.14
N LYS A 120 -2.18 15.66 8.68
CA LYS A 120 -3.27 15.07 7.88
C LYS A 120 -4.55 15.91 7.86
N HIS A 121 -4.74 16.81 8.84
CA HIS A 121 -6.03 17.39 9.19
C HIS A 121 -7.13 16.34 9.37
N MET A 122 -6.84 15.29 10.13
CA MET A 122 -7.73 14.14 10.37
C MET A 122 -8.24 13.49 9.08
N HIS A 123 -7.39 13.40 8.05
CA HIS A 123 -7.67 12.58 6.86
C HIS A 123 -7.97 11.13 7.23
N ASP A 124 -7.29 10.65 8.28
CA ASP A 124 -7.62 9.49 9.06
C ASP A 124 -7.55 9.87 10.55
N THR A 125 -8.20 9.08 11.41
CA THR A 125 -8.19 9.29 12.87
C THR A 125 -7.12 8.47 13.58
N SER A 126 -6.26 7.80 12.83
CA SER A 126 -5.36 6.76 13.34
C SER A 126 -3.91 7.10 13.02
N GLY A 127 -3.17 7.53 14.05
CA GLY A 127 -1.71 7.46 14.03
C GLY A 127 -1.23 6.01 14.07
N ILE A 128 0.08 5.82 13.87
CA ILE A 128 0.72 4.52 14.06
C ILE A 128 0.44 4.06 15.49
N LYS A 129 -0.21 2.91 15.63
CA LYS A 129 -0.55 2.35 16.95
C LYS A 129 0.71 1.69 17.54
N PRO A 130 1.03 1.94 18.82
CA PRO A 130 2.06 1.18 19.51
C PRO A 130 1.79 -0.33 19.41
N GLY A 131 2.84 -1.11 19.17
CA GLY A 131 2.80 -2.55 18.95
C GLY A 131 2.19 -2.97 17.60
N SER A 132 2.08 -2.07 16.62
CA SER A 132 1.61 -2.43 15.27
C SER A 132 2.73 -2.94 14.38
N TYR A 133 2.37 -3.68 13.32
CA TYR A 133 3.33 -4.06 12.27
C TYR A 133 3.97 -2.83 11.60
N THR A 134 3.22 -1.73 11.45
CA THR A 134 3.76 -0.47 10.90
C THR A 134 4.86 0.11 11.78
N GLU A 135 4.75 0.02 13.11
CA GLU A 135 5.81 0.44 14.02
C GLU A 135 7.05 -0.46 13.90
N ALA A 136 6.86 -1.78 13.88
CA ALA A 136 7.95 -2.73 13.64
C ALA A 136 8.70 -2.43 12.34
N PHE A 137 7.95 -2.09 11.28
CA PHE A 137 8.50 -1.69 9.98
C PHE A 137 9.31 -0.40 10.09
N THR A 138 8.77 0.64 10.72
CA THR A 138 9.46 1.92 10.90
C THR A 138 10.79 1.74 11.64
N GLU A 139 10.78 0.96 12.73
CA GLU A 139 11.99 0.69 13.50
C GLU A 139 13.04 -0.09 12.69
N ALA A 140 12.62 -1.15 12.01
CA ALA A 140 13.50 -1.95 11.17
C ALA A 140 14.09 -1.14 10.00
N LEU A 141 13.26 -0.34 9.31
CA LEU A 141 13.70 0.52 8.22
C LEU A 141 14.76 1.53 8.66
N ILE A 142 14.54 2.17 9.81
CA ILE A 142 15.49 3.14 10.35
C ILE A 142 16.80 2.44 10.72
N LYS A 143 16.73 1.29 11.40
CA LYS A 143 17.90 0.49 11.80
C LYS A 143 18.73 0.07 10.58
N GLU A 144 18.10 -0.48 9.55
CA GLU A 144 18.78 -0.89 8.32
C GLU A 144 19.40 0.30 7.57
N ALA A 145 18.75 1.47 7.60
CA ALA A 145 19.25 2.66 6.93
C ALA A 145 20.45 3.33 7.62
N GLU A 146 20.70 3.02 8.89
CA GLU A 146 21.92 3.45 9.59
C GLU A 146 23.18 2.78 9.01
N SER A 147 23.07 1.51 8.60
CA SER A 147 24.19 0.73 8.05
C SER A 147 24.21 0.68 6.51
N ARG A 148 23.09 0.98 5.84
CA ARG A 148 22.94 0.97 4.38
C ARG A 148 22.77 2.38 3.81
N PRO A 149 23.85 3.10 3.45
CA PRO A 149 23.76 4.46 2.92
C PRO A 149 23.02 4.56 1.57
N GLU A 150 22.98 3.48 0.79
CA GLU A 150 22.32 3.36 -0.51
C GLU A 150 20.80 3.15 -0.41
N LEU A 151 20.28 2.81 0.78
CA LEU A 151 18.86 2.53 0.97
C LEU A 151 18.04 3.82 0.85
N VAL A 152 16.98 3.81 0.04
CA VAL A 152 16.05 4.94 -0.09
C VAL A 152 14.61 4.48 0.11
N ALA A 153 13.80 5.31 0.76
CA ALA A 153 12.38 5.05 0.97
C ALA A 153 11.54 5.84 -0.03
N ILE A 154 10.54 5.21 -0.62
CA ILE A 154 9.63 5.82 -1.60
C ILE A 154 8.19 5.53 -1.16
N THR A 155 7.32 6.54 -1.23
CA THR A 155 5.87 6.37 -1.00
C THR A 155 5.07 7.19 -2.00
N ALA A 156 3.78 6.86 -2.12
CA ALA A 156 2.82 7.59 -2.92
C ALA A 156 1.85 8.36 -2.00
N ALA A 157 2.21 9.59 -1.62
CA ALA A 157 1.45 10.49 -0.75
C ALA A 157 1.20 10.03 0.70
N MET A 158 1.69 8.87 1.14
CA MET A 158 1.29 8.25 2.42
C MET A 158 2.40 8.17 3.50
N PRO A 159 3.33 9.12 3.64
CA PRO A 159 4.50 8.95 4.50
C PRO A 159 4.18 8.74 5.98
N ASP A 160 3.05 9.23 6.48
CA ASP A 160 2.61 9.00 7.85
C ASP A 160 2.03 7.59 8.02
N SER A 161 0.98 7.26 7.26
CA SER A 161 0.26 6.01 7.44
C SER A 161 1.04 4.75 7.06
N THR A 162 2.14 4.87 6.29
CA THR A 162 3.05 3.76 6.00
C THR A 162 4.33 3.81 6.83
N GLY A 163 4.41 4.64 7.88
CA GLY A 163 5.54 4.60 8.81
C GLY A 163 6.85 5.25 8.34
N LEU A 164 6.80 6.18 7.38
CA LEU A 164 7.99 6.83 6.81
C LEU A 164 8.31 8.21 7.38
N LEU A 165 7.46 8.82 8.22
CA LEU A 165 7.74 10.15 8.78
C LEU A 165 9.05 10.18 9.57
N SER A 166 9.23 9.27 10.53
CA SER A 166 10.45 9.18 11.33
C SER A 166 11.70 8.92 10.47
N PHE A 167 11.55 8.12 9.41
CA PHE A 167 12.62 7.90 8.44
C PHE A 167 12.97 9.20 7.69
N LYS A 168 11.98 9.93 7.21
CA LYS A 168 12.16 11.21 6.51
C LYS A 168 12.82 12.26 7.39
N GLU A 169 12.42 12.35 8.67
CA GLU A 169 13.02 13.28 9.62
C GLU A 169 14.51 12.99 9.84
N ARG A 170 14.88 11.72 9.93
CA ARG A 170 16.26 11.28 10.16
C ARG A 170 17.13 11.28 8.90
N PHE A 171 16.56 10.93 7.75
CA PHE A 171 17.24 10.72 6.48
C PHE A 171 16.58 11.53 5.35
N ASN A 172 16.41 12.83 5.54
CA ASN A 172 15.62 13.72 4.68
C ASN A 172 15.93 13.61 3.16
N ASN A 173 17.18 13.37 2.78
CA ASN A 173 17.58 13.27 1.36
C ASN A 173 17.41 11.86 0.77
N ARG A 174 16.86 10.91 1.53
CA ARG A 174 16.68 9.49 1.16
C ARG A 174 15.21 9.06 1.20
N CYS A 175 14.27 9.98 1.44
CA CYS A 175 12.83 9.70 1.44
C CYS A 175 12.14 10.49 0.33
N PHE A 176 11.47 9.79 -0.58
CA PHE A 176 10.82 10.38 -1.74
C PHE A 176 9.30 10.16 -1.67
N ASP A 177 8.54 11.24 -1.79
CA ASP A 177 7.08 11.19 -1.95
C ASP A 177 6.75 11.61 -3.38
N VAL A 178 6.15 10.71 -4.14
CA VAL A 178 5.79 10.95 -5.55
C VAL A 178 4.36 11.46 -5.73
N GLY A 179 3.63 11.73 -4.64
CA GLY A 179 2.20 12.03 -4.69
C GLY A 179 1.37 10.76 -4.97
N ILE A 180 0.10 10.91 -5.37
CA ILE A 180 -0.79 9.78 -5.66
C ILE A 180 -0.47 9.23 -7.06
N ALA A 181 0.68 8.54 -7.16
CA ALA A 181 1.22 8.03 -8.42
C ALA A 181 2.02 6.74 -8.18
N GLU A 182 1.34 5.66 -7.80
CA GLU A 182 1.98 4.37 -7.48
C GLU A 182 2.80 3.83 -8.65
N GLN A 183 2.34 3.99 -9.90
CA GLN A 183 3.11 3.60 -11.09
C GLN A 183 4.45 4.35 -11.14
N HIS A 184 4.43 5.65 -10.84
CA HIS A 184 5.64 6.46 -10.81
C HIS A 184 6.56 6.04 -9.67
N ALA A 185 6.02 5.72 -8.48
CA ALA A 185 6.80 5.24 -7.35
C ALA A 185 7.63 4.00 -7.73
N VAL A 186 6.98 3.00 -8.36
CA VAL A 186 7.63 1.75 -8.76
C VAL A 186 8.62 1.97 -9.89
N THR A 187 8.26 2.73 -10.93
CA THR A 187 9.17 3.01 -12.05
C THR A 187 10.40 3.82 -11.60
N ALA A 188 10.21 4.79 -10.71
CA ALA A 188 11.30 5.56 -10.11
C ALA A 188 12.20 4.65 -9.28
N ALA A 189 11.63 3.73 -8.50
CA ALA A 189 12.39 2.72 -7.75
C ALA A 189 13.24 1.87 -8.69
N ALA A 190 12.69 1.39 -9.82
CA ALA A 190 13.45 0.66 -10.82
C ALA A 190 14.68 1.46 -11.33
N GLY A 191 14.47 2.73 -11.71
CA GLY A 191 15.55 3.61 -12.12
C GLY A 191 16.60 3.87 -11.03
N MET A 192 16.17 4.02 -9.78
CA MET A 192 17.06 4.17 -8.62
C MET A 192 17.89 2.90 -8.36
N ALA A 193 17.28 1.72 -8.47
CA ALA A 193 17.97 0.44 -8.34
C ALA A 193 19.02 0.24 -9.43
N LEU A 194 18.69 0.57 -10.69
CA LEU A 194 19.65 0.58 -11.80
C LEU A 194 20.79 1.58 -11.57
N GLY A 195 20.53 2.67 -10.85
CA GLY A 195 21.52 3.66 -10.42
C GLY A 195 22.37 3.24 -9.21
N GLY A 196 22.17 2.03 -8.67
CA GLY A 196 22.93 1.49 -7.54
C GLY A 196 22.37 1.83 -6.14
N LEU A 197 21.16 2.39 -6.06
CA LEU A 197 20.46 2.55 -4.78
C LEU A 197 19.73 1.25 -4.39
N ARG A 198 19.28 1.16 -3.13
CA ARG A 198 18.44 0.05 -2.63
C ARG A 198 17.05 0.58 -2.26
N PRO A 199 16.08 0.58 -3.19
CA PRO A 199 14.78 1.19 -2.95
C PRO A 199 13.87 0.31 -2.09
N VAL A 200 13.23 0.93 -1.12
CA VAL A 200 12.10 0.41 -0.34
C VAL A 200 10.86 1.21 -0.71
N VAL A 201 9.89 0.58 -1.35
CA VAL A 201 8.62 1.20 -1.77
C VAL A 201 7.54 0.85 -0.75
N ALA A 202 7.11 1.81 0.06
CA ALA A 202 6.09 1.62 1.09
C ALA A 202 4.72 2.13 0.61
N LEU A 203 3.75 1.22 0.50
CA LEU A 203 2.40 1.45 -0.01
C LEU A 203 1.37 0.65 0.80
N TYR A 204 0.09 0.92 0.59
CA TYR A 204 -0.95 -0.03 0.97
C TYR A 204 -1.01 -1.15 -0.06
N ALA A 205 -1.29 -2.37 0.40
CA ALA A 205 -1.46 -3.54 -0.47
C ALA A 205 -2.50 -3.32 -1.58
N THR A 206 -3.63 -2.66 -1.29
CA THR A 206 -4.66 -2.36 -2.31
C THR A 206 -4.15 -1.41 -3.41
N PHE A 207 -3.32 -0.43 -3.07
CA PHE A 207 -2.85 0.58 -4.03
C PHE A 207 -1.72 0.05 -4.91
N LEU A 208 -0.97 -0.95 -4.44
CA LEU A 208 0.02 -1.67 -5.25
C LEU A 208 -0.56 -2.18 -6.57
N THR A 209 -1.85 -2.55 -6.59
CA THR A 209 -2.54 -3.05 -7.78
C THR A 209 -2.47 -2.08 -8.97
N ARG A 210 -2.32 -0.77 -8.71
CA ARG A 210 -2.16 0.26 -9.75
C ARG A 210 -0.83 0.17 -10.49
N ALA A 211 0.18 -0.45 -9.89
CA ALA A 211 1.54 -0.51 -10.39
C ALA A 211 1.99 -1.95 -10.75
N ILE A 212 1.07 -2.91 -10.89
CA ILE A 212 1.43 -4.32 -11.13
C ILE A 212 2.26 -4.52 -12.41
N ASP A 213 1.98 -3.74 -13.46
CA ASP A 213 2.74 -3.79 -14.71
C ASP A 213 4.17 -3.28 -14.51
N GLN A 214 4.35 -2.18 -13.77
CA GLN A 214 5.67 -1.64 -13.42
C GLN A 214 6.47 -2.62 -12.55
N ILE A 215 5.80 -3.31 -11.61
CA ILE A 215 6.45 -4.35 -10.79
C ILE A 215 6.92 -5.50 -11.69
N ASN A 216 6.09 -5.94 -12.62
CA ASN A 216 6.39 -7.06 -13.51
C ASN A 216 7.48 -6.71 -14.54
N LEU A 217 7.33 -5.60 -15.25
CA LEU A 217 8.12 -5.28 -16.44
C LEU A 217 9.31 -4.35 -16.14
N ASP A 218 9.15 -3.37 -15.26
CA ASP A 218 10.24 -2.43 -14.96
C ASP A 218 11.16 -2.96 -13.86
N VAL A 219 10.63 -3.76 -12.92
CA VAL A 219 11.39 -4.29 -11.78
C VAL A 219 11.76 -5.76 -11.97
N ALA A 220 10.78 -6.66 -12.07
CA ALA A 220 11.02 -8.09 -12.00
C ALA A 220 11.73 -8.66 -13.23
N LEU A 221 11.35 -8.20 -14.43
CA LEU A 221 12.02 -8.58 -15.68
C LEU A 221 13.53 -8.29 -15.64
N LEU A 222 13.92 -7.19 -14.98
CA LEU A 222 15.29 -6.75 -14.81
C LEU A 222 15.95 -7.30 -13.55
N LYS A 223 15.23 -8.12 -12.76
CA LYS A 223 15.68 -8.70 -11.48
C LYS A 223 16.19 -7.65 -10.50
N LEU A 224 15.56 -6.49 -10.48
CA LEU A 224 16.03 -5.38 -9.65
C LEU A 224 15.72 -5.63 -8.17
N PRO A 225 16.67 -5.32 -7.27
CA PRO A 225 16.46 -5.45 -5.83
C PRO A 225 15.62 -4.27 -5.32
N VAL A 226 14.33 -4.31 -5.60
CA VAL A 226 13.33 -3.39 -5.03
C VAL A 226 12.55 -4.16 -3.97
N LEU A 227 12.47 -3.59 -2.77
CA LEU A 227 11.68 -4.14 -1.67
C LEU A 227 10.34 -3.39 -1.60
N PHE A 228 9.24 -4.10 -1.77
CA PHE A 228 7.88 -3.59 -1.60
C PHE A 228 7.37 -3.86 -0.18
N CYS A 229 7.04 -2.81 0.54
CA CYS A 229 6.55 -2.88 1.92
C CYS A 229 5.06 -2.53 1.93
N LEU A 230 4.22 -3.53 2.18
CA LEU A 230 2.78 -3.46 1.95
C LEU A 230 2.03 -3.47 3.27
N ASP A 231 1.63 -2.27 3.69
CA ASP A 231 0.74 -2.08 4.82
C ASP A 231 -0.71 -2.43 4.42
N ARG A 232 -1.56 -2.67 5.42
CA ARG A 232 -2.99 -2.93 5.24
C ARG A 232 -3.31 -4.07 4.25
N ALA A 233 -2.49 -5.11 4.27
CA ALA A 233 -2.72 -6.32 3.51
C ALA A 233 -3.80 -7.18 4.16
N GLY A 234 -4.68 -7.75 3.34
CA GLY A 234 -5.85 -8.53 3.75
C GLY A 234 -7.09 -7.69 4.05
N ILE A 235 -7.98 -8.22 4.88
CA ILE A 235 -9.17 -7.50 5.36
C ILE A 235 -8.73 -6.37 6.31
N THR A 236 -9.07 -5.13 5.94
CA THR A 236 -8.76 -3.91 6.70
C THR A 236 -9.92 -3.44 7.57
N GLY A 237 -11.11 -4.04 7.42
CA GLY A 237 -12.28 -3.79 8.26
C GLY A 237 -13.06 -2.55 7.83
N ASP A 238 -12.88 -1.46 8.56
CA ASP A 238 -13.69 -0.25 8.46
C ASP A 238 -13.49 0.54 7.16
N ASP A 239 -12.34 0.38 6.50
CA ASP A 239 -12.06 1.04 5.22
C ASP A 239 -12.89 0.45 4.05
N GLY A 240 -13.34 -0.80 4.17
CA GLY A 240 -14.24 -1.46 3.21
C GLY A 240 -13.61 -1.93 1.89
N PRO A 241 -14.44 -2.27 0.89
CA PRO A 241 -14.04 -3.07 -0.28
C PRO A 241 -13.00 -2.40 -1.18
N SER A 242 -12.90 -1.06 -1.18
CA SER A 242 -11.90 -0.33 -1.95
C SER A 242 -10.50 -0.37 -1.32
N HIS A 243 -10.41 -0.69 -0.03
CA HIS A 243 -9.17 -0.66 0.75
C HIS A 243 -8.73 -2.03 1.25
N HIS A 244 -9.60 -3.04 1.24
CA HIS A 244 -9.22 -4.43 1.48
C HIS A 244 -8.07 -4.85 0.55
N GLY A 245 -6.88 -5.03 1.11
CA GLY A 245 -5.67 -5.41 0.40
C GLY A 245 -5.59 -6.91 0.19
N VAL A 246 -6.63 -7.54 -0.36
CA VAL A 246 -6.75 -9.01 -0.46
C VAL A 246 -6.18 -9.62 -1.75
N LEU A 247 -5.88 -8.76 -2.74
CA LEU A 247 -5.48 -9.16 -4.10
C LEU A 247 -3.96 -9.19 -4.32
N ASP A 248 -3.19 -8.49 -3.48
CA ASP A 248 -1.72 -8.38 -3.56
C ASP A 248 -1.04 -9.76 -3.64
N MET A 249 -1.49 -10.72 -2.82
CA MET A 249 -0.91 -12.06 -2.77
C MET A 249 -1.07 -12.80 -4.10
N VAL A 250 -2.25 -12.73 -4.69
CA VAL A 250 -2.53 -13.37 -5.99
C VAL A 250 -1.68 -12.74 -7.09
N LEU A 251 -1.53 -11.41 -7.09
CA LEU A 251 -0.77 -10.71 -8.13
C LEU A 251 0.73 -10.96 -8.00
N LEU A 252 1.28 -10.79 -6.80
CA LEU A 252 2.74 -10.84 -6.57
C LEU A 252 3.30 -12.25 -6.75
N THR A 253 2.54 -13.27 -6.41
CA THR A 253 2.97 -14.67 -6.62
C THR A 253 3.03 -15.08 -8.09
N LYS A 254 2.52 -14.24 -9.01
CA LYS A 254 2.64 -14.42 -10.47
C LYS A 254 3.71 -13.55 -11.10
N VAL A 255 4.37 -12.69 -10.32
CA VAL A 255 5.54 -11.93 -10.77
C VAL A 255 6.77 -12.84 -10.73
N PRO A 256 7.45 -13.12 -11.86
CA PRO A 256 8.61 -14.00 -11.87
C PRO A 256 9.75 -13.50 -10.98
N GLY A 257 10.33 -14.39 -10.17
CA GLY A 257 11.45 -14.05 -9.28
C GLY A 257 11.06 -13.21 -8.05
N MET A 258 9.77 -13.00 -7.79
CA MET A 258 9.28 -12.31 -6.61
C MET A 258 9.33 -13.20 -5.36
N THR A 259 10.00 -12.71 -4.31
CA THR A 259 9.90 -13.28 -2.96
C THR A 259 8.86 -12.52 -2.15
N VAL A 260 7.86 -13.19 -1.59
CA VAL A 260 6.76 -12.58 -0.84
C VAL A 260 6.80 -13.10 0.60
N PHE A 261 7.10 -12.21 1.54
CA PHE A 261 7.09 -12.44 2.99
C PHE A 261 5.74 -12.07 3.61
N ALA A 262 5.34 -12.82 4.63
CA ALA A 262 4.15 -12.57 5.43
C ALA A 262 4.47 -12.76 6.92
N PRO A 263 4.91 -11.70 7.63
CA PRO A 263 5.29 -11.79 9.04
C PRO A 263 4.11 -12.16 9.93
N SER A 264 4.35 -13.09 10.85
CA SER A 264 3.37 -13.53 11.86
C SER A 264 3.43 -12.71 13.15
N SER A 265 4.53 -12.00 13.41
CA SER A 265 4.77 -11.25 14.65
C SER A 265 5.54 -9.95 14.39
N TYR A 266 5.67 -9.14 15.45
CA TYR A 266 6.45 -7.90 15.45
C TYR A 266 7.92 -8.18 15.09
N GLN A 267 8.52 -9.17 15.76
CA GLN A 267 9.92 -9.57 15.55
C GLN A 267 10.14 -10.20 14.17
N GLU A 268 9.19 -11.02 13.69
CA GLU A 268 9.24 -11.59 12.34
C GLU A 268 9.28 -10.49 11.27
N LEU A 269 8.53 -9.41 11.42
CA LEU A 269 8.59 -8.31 10.45
C LEU A 269 9.98 -7.70 10.39
N GLN A 270 10.60 -7.44 11.54
CA GLN A 270 11.95 -6.86 11.61
C GLN A 270 12.99 -7.79 10.98
N GLN A 271 12.92 -9.09 11.28
CA GLN A 271 13.83 -10.08 10.74
C GLN A 271 13.61 -10.31 9.24
N MET A 272 12.37 -10.43 8.78
CA MET A 272 12.05 -10.57 7.36
C MET A 272 12.44 -9.33 6.57
N MET A 273 12.41 -8.14 7.17
CA MET A 273 12.93 -6.93 6.52
C MET A 273 14.43 -7.01 6.28
N HIS A 274 15.18 -7.48 7.28
CA HIS A 274 16.60 -7.75 7.13
C HIS A 274 16.85 -8.78 6.03
N ASP A 275 16.17 -9.93 6.10
CA ASP A 275 16.30 -11.03 5.12
C ASP A 275 15.94 -10.56 3.70
N ALA A 276 14.90 -9.74 3.56
CA ALA A 276 14.46 -9.21 2.27
C ALA A 276 15.42 -8.19 1.66
N LEU A 277 16.18 -7.46 2.48
CA LEU A 277 17.20 -6.51 2.04
C LEU A 277 18.47 -7.23 1.54
N GLU A 278 18.76 -8.42 2.08
CA GLU A 278 19.87 -9.29 1.63
C GLU A 278 19.61 -9.94 0.26
N ILE A 279 18.35 -10.04 -0.18
CA ILE A 279 18.01 -10.45 -1.54
C ILE A 279 18.45 -9.36 -2.53
N THR A 280 19.36 -9.69 -3.43
CA THR A 280 19.96 -8.75 -4.40
C THR A 280 19.72 -9.11 -5.87
N ASP A 281 19.13 -10.27 -6.14
CA ASP A 281 18.95 -10.86 -7.47
C ASP A 281 17.47 -10.98 -7.89
N GLY A 282 16.60 -10.17 -7.29
CA GLY A 282 15.19 -10.09 -7.62
C GLY A 282 14.41 -9.17 -6.70
N PRO A 283 13.15 -8.87 -7.03
CA PRO A 283 12.28 -8.10 -6.17
C PRO A 283 11.79 -8.93 -4.97
N SER A 284 11.50 -8.24 -3.88
CA SER A 284 10.87 -8.83 -2.70
C SER A 284 9.70 -7.97 -2.23
N ALA A 285 8.73 -8.58 -1.57
CA ALA A 285 7.60 -7.91 -0.96
C ALA A 285 7.38 -8.42 0.46
N ILE A 286 7.05 -7.54 1.40
CA ILE A 286 6.63 -7.90 2.76
C ILE A 286 5.23 -7.34 2.96
N ARG A 287 4.27 -8.20 3.32
CA ARG A 287 2.86 -7.81 3.49
C ARG A 287 2.36 -8.04 4.92
N TRP A 288 1.72 -7.03 5.51
CA TRP A 288 1.18 -7.15 6.87
C TRP A 288 -0.20 -6.49 7.03
N ALA A 289 -0.94 -6.94 8.03
CA ALA A 289 -2.30 -6.48 8.28
C ALA A 289 -2.33 -5.15 9.05
N LYS A 290 -3.46 -4.42 8.93
CA LYS A 290 -3.80 -3.21 9.70
C LYS A 290 -4.20 -3.56 11.14
N THR A 291 -3.39 -4.34 11.86
CA THR A 291 -3.67 -4.83 13.23
C THR A 291 -2.47 -4.62 14.15
N ALA A 292 -2.67 -4.84 15.45
CA ALA A 292 -1.54 -5.06 16.35
C ALA A 292 -0.77 -6.32 15.90
N ALA A 293 0.54 -6.31 16.14
CA ALA A 293 1.41 -7.44 15.87
C ALA A 293 1.64 -8.22 17.18
N PRO A 294 1.45 -9.56 17.18
CA PRO A 294 1.89 -10.39 18.30
C PRO A 294 3.38 -10.17 18.59
N HIS A 295 3.75 -10.17 19.86
CA HIS A 295 5.15 -10.09 20.28
C HIS A 295 5.61 -11.48 20.72
N VAL A 296 6.78 -11.90 20.25
CA VAL A 296 7.35 -13.22 20.48
C VAL A 296 8.82 -13.12 20.92
N GLY A 297 9.35 -14.19 21.50
CA GLY A 297 10.77 -14.29 21.88
C GLY A 297 11.72 -14.42 20.68
N GLU A 298 13.03 -14.32 20.92
CA GLU A 298 14.05 -14.51 19.88
C GLU A 298 14.02 -15.96 19.34
N GLU A 299 13.81 -16.93 20.22
CA GLU A 299 13.66 -18.35 19.89
C GLU A 299 12.42 -18.68 19.05
N GLU A 300 11.45 -17.76 19.04
CA GLU A 300 10.23 -17.84 18.26
C GLU A 300 10.29 -16.99 16.98
N THR A 301 11.42 -16.37 16.69
CA THR A 301 11.65 -15.60 15.47
C THR A 301 12.47 -16.45 14.51
N GLY A 302 11.95 -16.67 13.30
CA GLY A 302 12.67 -17.39 12.25
C GLY A 302 13.88 -16.61 11.72
N GLN A 303 14.65 -17.21 10.83
CA GLN A 303 15.81 -16.57 10.21
C GLN A 303 15.90 -16.95 8.73
N GLY A 304 16.35 -16.02 7.89
CA GLY A 304 16.46 -16.26 6.46
C GLY A 304 15.10 -16.59 5.82
N LEU A 305 15.11 -17.44 4.81
CA LEU A 305 13.93 -17.73 3.99
C LEU A 305 13.15 -18.99 4.42
N SER A 306 13.59 -19.66 5.49
CA SER A 306 12.99 -20.92 5.91
C SER A 306 11.68 -20.71 6.65
N ALA A 307 10.72 -21.61 6.43
CA ALA A 307 9.52 -21.72 7.27
C ALA A 307 9.89 -22.20 8.68
N ARG A 308 9.03 -21.93 9.66
CA ARG A 308 9.24 -22.33 11.06
C ARG A 308 8.18 -23.35 11.49
N LEU A 309 8.65 -24.52 11.91
CA LEU A 309 7.80 -25.52 12.58
C LEU A 309 7.53 -25.03 14.00
N ALA A 310 6.28 -24.65 14.27
CA ALA A 310 5.90 -24.10 15.57
C ALA A 310 5.51 -25.19 16.57
N SER A 311 4.78 -26.20 16.10
CA SER A 311 4.35 -27.33 16.93
C SER A 311 4.04 -28.58 16.10
N GLY A 312 4.14 -29.74 16.73
CA GLY A 312 3.80 -31.03 16.13
C GLY A 312 4.17 -32.18 17.05
N PRO A 313 3.66 -33.39 16.80
CA PRO A 313 4.05 -34.59 17.52
C PRO A 313 5.54 -34.91 17.30
N ALA A 314 6.19 -35.47 18.33
CA ALA A 314 7.59 -35.89 18.26
C ALA A 314 7.78 -37.15 17.39
N ASP A 315 6.78 -38.03 17.38
CA ASP A 315 6.79 -39.31 16.66
C ASP A 315 5.57 -39.42 15.73
N GLY A 316 5.83 -39.64 14.43
CA GLY A 316 4.80 -39.87 13.41
C GLY A 316 4.06 -38.60 12.93
N PRO A 317 3.27 -38.69 11.85
CA PRO A 317 2.50 -37.57 11.35
C PRO A 317 1.30 -37.27 12.24
N ALA A 318 0.97 -35.99 12.40
CA ALA A 318 -0.27 -35.57 13.04
C ALA A 318 -1.48 -35.86 12.14
N ASP A 319 -2.69 -35.72 12.68
CA ASP A 319 -3.92 -35.90 11.90
C ASP A 319 -4.13 -34.82 10.84
N VAL A 320 -3.58 -33.62 11.07
CA VAL A 320 -3.65 -32.48 10.16
C VAL A 320 -2.36 -31.65 10.19
N CYS A 321 -1.93 -31.14 9.04
CA CYS A 321 -0.91 -30.11 8.92
C CYS A 321 -1.58 -28.75 8.65
N LEU A 322 -1.36 -27.78 9.53
CA LEU A 322 -1.89 -26.41 9.45
C LEU A 322 -0.79 -25.45 9.01
N LEU A 323 -1.03 -24.73 7.92
CA LEU A 323 -0.13 -23.72 7.38
C LEU A 323 -0.81 -22.35 7.47
N GLY A 324 -0.45 -21.54 8.48
CA GLY A 324 -1.08 -20.24 8.72
C GLY A 324 -0.21 -19.08 8.23
N ALA A 325 -0.62 -18.36 7.20
CA ALA A 325 0.18 -17.30 6.58
C ALA A 325 0.04 -15.94 7.31
N GLY A 326 1.17 -15.33 7.69
CA GLY A 326 1.20 -14.03 8.36
C GLY A 326 0.35 -14.02 9.63
N LYS A 327 -0.56 -13.05 9.78
CA LYS A 327 -1.44 -12.99 10.96
C LYS A 327 -2.34 -14.23 11.14
N MET A 328 -2.58 -15.02 10.09
CA MET A 328 -3.36 -16.26 10.19
C MET A 328 -2.58 -17.39 10.88
N PHE A 329 -1.27 -17.22 11.12
CA PHE A 329 -0.49 -18.13 11.95
C PHE A 329 -1.06 -18.25 13.37
N ALA A 330 -1.43 -17.13 14.00
CA ALA A 330 -2.05 -17.15 15.32
C ALA A 330 -3.40 -17.88 15.33
N VAL A 331 -4.20 -17.72 14.27
CA VAL A 331 -5.47 -18.44 14.08
C VAL A 331 -5.24 -19.94 13.94
N ALA A 332 -4.25 -20.36 13.14
CA ALA A 332 -3.89 -21.76 12.96
C ALA A 332 -3.41 -22.41 14.28
N THR A 333 -2.59 -21.72 15.06
CA THR A 333 -2.12 -22.19 16.37
C THR A 333 -3.29 -22.36 17.35
N GLN A 334 -4.19 -21.39 17.44
CA GLN A 334 -5.37 -21.49 18.32
C GLN A 334 -6.35 -22.58 17.85
N ALA A 335 -6.52 -22.77 16.54
CA ALA A 335 -7.33 -23.86 16.01
C ALA A 335 -6.73 -25.24 16.38
N ALA A 336 -5.40 -25.38 16.37
CA ALA A 336 -4.72 -26.60 16.84
C ALA A 336 -5.03 -26.91 18.31
N GLU A 337 -5.11 -25.90 19.18
CA GLU A 337 -5.48 -26.07 20.58
C GLU A 337 -6.93 -26.56 20.75
N LEU A 338 -7.86 -26.02 19.95
CA LEU A 338 -9.26 -26.46 19.93
C LEU A 338 -9.41 -27.90 19.40
N LEU A 339 -8.63 -28.24 18.37
CA LEU A 339 -8.57 -29.59 17.81
C LEU A 339 -8.05 -30.60 18.82
N ALA A 340 -7.03 -30.25 19.60
CA ALA A 340 -6.48 -31.11 20.65
C ALA A 340 -7.54 -31.45 21.72
N GLN A 341 -8.41 -30.50 22.07
CA GLN A 341 -9.54 -30.74 22.98
C GLN A 341 -10.55 -31.76 22.44
N SER A 342 -10.60 -31.92 21.11
CA SER A 342 -11.43 -32.90 20.41
C SER A 342 -10.67 -34.20 20.06
N GLY A 343 -9.45 -34.39 20.58
CA GLY A 343 -8.62 -35.57 20.31
C GLY A 343 -8.03 -35.61 18.90
N VAL A 344 -7.90 -34.45 18.24
CA VAL A 344 -7.27 -34.32 16.91
C VAL A 344 -5.90 -33.67 17.08
N THR A 345 -4.86 -34.36 16.61
CA THR A 345 -3.48 -33.85 16.64
C THR A 345 -3.20 -32.98 15.42
N ALA A 346 -2.46 -31.89 15.62
CA ALA A 346 -2.08 -30.99 14.54
C ALA A 346 -0.58 -30.69 14.55
N THR A 347 0.01 -30.59 13.37
CA THR A 347 1.29 -29.92 13.13
C THR A 347 1.00 -28.50 12.65
N VAL A 348 1.69 -27.50 13.18
CA VAL A 348 1.50 -26.09 12.80
C VAL A 348 2.79 -25.51 12.29
N TRP A 349 2.74 -24.95 11.09
CA TRP A 349 3.84 -24.22 10.47
C TRP A 349 3.49 -22.73 10.35
N ASP A 350 4.49 -21.90 10.66
CA ASP A 350 4.58 -20.54 10.17
C ASP A 350 5.33 -20.57 8.84
N PRO A 351 4.65 -20.37 7.70
CA PRO A 351 5.29 -20.43 6.39
C PRO A 351 6.38 -19.38 6.22
N ARG A 352 6.26 -18.23 6.91
CA ARG A 352 7.06 -17.01 6.78
C ARG A 352 7.04 -16.36 5.39
N LEU A 353 7.18 -17.15 4.34
CA LEU A 353 7.07 -16.78 2.94
C LEU A 353 5.78 -17.37 2.33
N ILE A 354 5.12 -16.56 1.52
CA ILE A 354 4.05 -17.00 0.62
C ILE A 354 4.65 -17.62 -0.66
N SER A 355 5.75 -17.05 -1.14
CA SER A 355 6.47 -17.49 -2.34
C SER A 355 7.93 -17.07 -2.24
N PRO A 356 8.91 -17.93 -2.61
CA PRO A 356 8.74 -19.35 -2.87
C PRO A 356 8.24 -20.12 -1.63
N LEU A 357 7.65 -21.29 -1.84
CA LEU A 357 7.26 -22.19 -0.76
C LEU A 357 8.50 -22.90 -0.19
N ASP A 358 8.53 -23.10 1.13
CA ASP A 358 9.62 -23.82 1.80
C ASP A 358 9.56 -25.33 1.50
N PRO A 359 10.63 -25.93 0.95
CA PRO A 359 10.65 -27.35 0.61
C PRO A 359 10.47 -28.30 1.81
N ALA A 360 11.04 -27.96 2.98
CA ALA A 360 10.95 -28.80 4.18
C ALA A 360 9.54 -28.76 4.78
N MET A 361 8.90 -27.60 4.74
CA MET A 361 7.48 -27.46 5.10
C MET A 361 6.59 -28.32 4.17
N LEU A 362 6.83 -28.29 2.86
CA LEU A 362 6.07 -29.11 1.91
C LEU A 362 6.33 -30.60 2.10
N GLU A 363 7.59 -31.01 2.27
CA GLU A 363 7.96 -32.39 2.57
C GLU A 363 7.23 -32.88 3.82
N ASN A 364 7.25 -32.08 4.90
CA ASN A 364 6.52 -32.41 6.12
C ASN A 364 5.00 -32.51 5.85
N ALA A 365 4.41 -31.56 5.13
CA ALA A 365 2.98 -31.55 4.83
C ALA A 365 2.51 -32.78 4.04
N THR A 366 3.35 -33.37 3.18
CA THR A 366 2.99 -34.61 2.46
C THR A 366 2.80 -35.82 3.38
N SER A 367 3.36 -35.79 4.59
CA SER A 367 3.27 -36.90 5.54
C SER A 367 1.93 -36.99 6.28
N HIS A 368 1.11 -35.94 6.22
CA HIS A 368 -0.15 -35.83 6.98
C HIS A 368 -1.35 -36.27 6.16
N PRO A 369 -2.39 -36.85 6.78
CA PRO A 369 -3.63 -37.22 6.07
C PRO A 369 -4.42 -36.05 5.49
N LEU A 370 -4.22 -34.83 6.01
CA LEU A 370 -4.92 -33.62 5.62
C LEU A 370 -3.99 -32.41 5.76
N VAL A 371 -3.98 -31.54 4.75
CA VAL A 371 -3.31 -30.24 4.82
C VAL A 371 -4.36 -29.13 4.76
N VAL A 372 -4.25 -28.16 5.66
CA VAL A 372 -5.12 -26.97 5.67
C VAL A 372 -4.27 -25.72 5.67
N THR A 373 -4.53 -24.84 4.72
CA THR A 373 -3.88 -23.53 4.64
C THR A 373 -4.86 -22.45 5.09
N VAL A 374 -4.38 -21.46 5.83
CA VAL A 374 -5.18 -20.33 6.31
C VAL A 374 -4.51 -19.03 5.90
N GLU A 375 -5.20 -18.19 5.12
CA GLU A 375 -4.65 -16.95 4.57
C GLU A 375 -5.63 -15.76 4.63
N ASP A 376 -5.14 -14.56 4.97
CA ASP A 376 -5.88 -13.31 4.82
C ASP A 376 -5.60 -12.66 3.46
N GLY A 377 -6.01 -13.37 2.43
CA GLY A 377 -5.95 -13.00 1.03
C GLY A 377 -6.98 -13.82 0.25
N PHE A 378 -7.16 -13.54 -1.03
CA PHE A 378 -8.07 -14.35 -1.83
C PHE A 378 -7.61 -15.81 -1.89
N ARG A 379 -8.49 -16.74 -1.45
CA ARG A 379 -8.20 -18.18 -1.44
C ARG A 379 -7.91 -18.75 -2.82
N GLN A 380 -8.54 -18.19 -3.86
CA GLN A 380 -8.28 -18.59 -5.25
C GLN A 380 -7.05 -17.87 -5.79
N GLY A 381 -6.00 -18.63 -6.09
CA GLY A 381 -4.75 -18.11 -6.62
C GLY A 381 -3.78 -17.56 -5.56
N GLY A 382 -4.18 -17.55 -4.29
CA GLY A 382 -3.34 -17.19 -3.14
C GLY A 382 -2.40 -18.31 -2.69
N PHE A 383 -1.89 -18.17 -1.46
CA PHE A 383 -0.93 -19.06 -0.82
C PHE A 383 -1.39 -20.51 -0.84
N GLY A 384 -2.62 -20.79 -0.41
CA GLY A 384 -3.09 -22.16 -0.30
C GLY A 384 -3.25 -22.85 -1.64
N THR A 385 -3.56 -22.08 -2.68
CA THR A 385 -3.57 -22.60 -4.06
C THR A 385 -2.15 -22.99 -4.50
N LEU A 386 -1.13 -22.17 -4.18
CA LEU A 386 0.27 -22.52 -4.48
C LEU A 386 0.71 -23.79 -3.75
N VAL A 387 0.39 -23.92 -2.46
CA VAL A 387 0.68 -25.13 -1.68
C VAL A 387 0.01 -26.34 -2.31
N ARG A 388 -1.28 -26.25 -2.61
CA ARG A 388 -2.01 -27.35 -3.24
C ARG A 388 -1.38 -27.77 -4.56
N ASP A 389 -1.06 -26.82 -5.42
CA ASP A 389 -0.50 -27.10 -6.74
C ASP A 389 0.90 -27.73 -6.62
N ALA A 390 1.73 -27.26 -5.66
CA ALA A 390 3.05 -27.85 -5.38
C ALA A 390 2.97 -29.27 -4.80
N LEU A 391 2.02 -29.54 -3.90
CA LEU A 391 1.83 -30.87 -3.35
C LEU A 391 1.31 -31.84 -4.41
N ALA A 392 0.41 -31.39 -5.29
CA ALA A 392 -0.21 -32.20 -6.35
C ALA A 392 0.77 -32.71 -7.42
N GLU A 393 2.02 -32.24 -7.43
CA GLU A 393 3.09 -32.86 -8.23
C GLU A 393 3.41 -34.29 -7.77
N ASN A 394 3.07 -34.65 -6.53
CA ASN A 394 3.19 -36.00 -6.00
C ASN A 394 1.86 -36.78 -6.16
N LEU A 395 1.94 -38.01 -6.67
CA LEU A 395 0.74 -38.85 -6.92
C LEU A 395 -0.03 -39.20 -5.63
N ASP A 396 0.67 -39.31 -4.51
CA ASP A 396 0.11 -39.64 -3.20
C ASP A 396 -0.13 -38.40 -2.32
N ALA A 397 -0.29 -37.22 -2.95
CA ALA A 397 -0.50 -35.98 -2.22
C ALA A 397 -1.77 -36.01 -1.35
N PRO A 398 -1.70 -35.53 -0.11
CA PRO A 398 -2.88 -35.45 0.75
C PRO A 398 -3.89 -34.43 0.22
N PRO A 399 -5.19 -34.59 0.56
CA PRO A 399 -6.17 -33.55 0.31
C PRO A 399 -5.75 -32.23 0.95
N VAL A 400 -5.87 -31.14 0.20
CA VAL A 400 -5.57 -29.78 0.66
C VAL A 400 -6.85 -28.95 0.74
N VAL A 401 -7.14 -28.41 1.92
CA VAL A 401 -8.25 -27.47 2.14
C VAL A 401 -7.69 -26.07 2.23
N VAL A 402 -8.13 -25.21 1.31
CA VAL A 402 -7.71 -23.80 1.28
C VAL A 402 -8.76 -22.93 1.94
N LEU A 403 -8.40 -22.37 3.10
CA LEU A 403 -9.18 -21.37 3.82
C LEU A 403 -8.58 -19.99 3.57
N GLY A 404 -9.37 -19.11 2.97
CA GLY A 404 -9.02 -17.71 2.76
C GLY A 404 -10.23 -16.92 2.31
N VAL A 405 -10.03 -15.64 2.06
CA VAL A 405 -11.11 -14.70 1.72
C VAL A 405 -11.76 -15.12 0.39
N PRO A 406 -13.10 -15.22 0.31
CA PRO A 406 -13.79 -15.46 -0.96
C PRO A 406 -13.56 -14.32 -1.95
N VAL A 407 -13.49 -14.62 -3.25
CA VAL A 407 -13.41 -13.59 -4.29
C VAL A 407 -14.76 -12.88 -4.42
N ASP A 408 -14.87 -11.72 -3.78
CA ASP A 408 -16.01 -10.79 -3.86
C ASP A 408 -15.60 -9.40 -3.34
N HIS A 409 -16.48 -8.41 -3.51
CA HIS A 409 -16.39 -7.10 -2.87
C HIS A 409 -17.04 -7.12 -1.49
N HIS A 410 -16.23 -7.40 -0.47
CA HIS A 410 -16.71 -7.48 0.92
C HIS A 410 -16.96 -6.08 1.52
N PRO A 411 -18.13 -5.85 2.15
CA PRO A 411 -18.45 -4.55 2.75
C PRO A 411 -17.50 -4.22 3.91
N HIS A 412 -17.51 -2.95 4.34
CA HIS A 412 -16.83 -2.57 5.58
C HIS A 412 -17.50 -3.23 6.79
N ASN A 413 -16.71 -3.69 7.74
CA ASN A 413 -17.17 -4.22 9.03
C ASN A 413 -16.00 -4.21 10.03
N ASP A 414 -16.23 -4.67 11.25
CA ASP A 414 -15.12 -5.12 12.09
C ASP A 414 -14.33 -6.24 11.38
N ALA A 415 -13.00 -6.12 11.40
CA ALA A 415 -12.13 -7.00 10.61
C ALA A 415 -12.21 -8.46 11.07
N ASP A 416 -12.23 -8.69 12.39
CA ASP A 416 -12.28 -10.04 12.97
C ASP A 416 -13.67 -10.66 12.74
N ALA A 417 -14.74 -9.87 12.88
CA ALA A 417 -16.09 -10.31 12.55
C ALA A 417 -16.23 -10.72 11.07
N LEU A 418 -15.61 -9.97 10.16
CA LEU A 418 -15.65 -10.28 8.73
C LEU A 418 -14.86 -11.56 8.42
N LEU A 419 -13.66 -11.73 9.00
CA LEU A 419 -12.87 -12.96 8.88
C LEU A 419 -13.61 -14.17 9.46
N ALA A 420 -14.21 -14.04 10.64
CA ALA A 420 -15.02 -15.09 11.26
C ALA A 420 -16.21 -15.49 10.37
N SER A 421 -16.84 -14.54 9.67
CA SER A 421 -17.92 -14.84 8.73
C SER A 421 -17.49 -15.71 7.55
N PHE A 422 -16.19 -15.78 7.26
CA PHE A 422 -15.58 -16.67 6.26
C PHE A 422 -15.02 -17.97 6.85
N GLY A 423 -15.16 -18.17 8.17
CA GLY A 423 -14.53 -19.28 8.90
C GLY A 423 -13.02 -19.10 9.09
N LEU A 424 -12.52 -17.86 9.03
CA LEU A 424 -11.11 -17.50 9.23
C LEU A 424 -10.83 -17.02 10.65
N ASP A 425 -11.52 -17.63 11.61
CA ASP A 425 -11.27 -17.54 13.04
C ASP A 425 -10.91 -18.95 13.59
N PRO A 426 -10.38 -19.06 14.82
CA PRO A 426 -9.93 -20.34 15.34
C PRO A 426 -11.00 -21.43 15.34
N GLN A 427 -12.25 -21.05 15.68
CA GLN A 427 -13.38 -21.96 15.72
C GLN A 427 -13.78 -22.43 14.31
N GLY A 428 -13.90 -21.52 13.34
CA GLY A 428 -14.24 -21.84 11.96
C GLY A 428 -13.21 -22.74 11.27
N VAL A 429 -11.92 -22.54 11.57
CA VAL A 429 -10.84 -23.43 11.09
C VAL A 429 -10.98 -24.82 11.73
N ALA A 430 -11.17 -24.90 13.05
CA ALA A 430 -11.34 -26.18 13.75
C ALA A 430 -12.60 -26.93 13.27
N ASP A 431 -13.75 -26.26 13.14
CA ASP A 431 -15.01 -26.83 12.66
C ASP A 431 -14.88 -27.37 11.24
N THR A 432 -14.17 -26.64 10.36
CA THR A 432 -13.86 -27.07 8.99
C THR A 432 -13.11 -28.40 8.98
N ILE A 433 -12.14 -28.57 9.87
CA ILE A 433 -11.31 -29.77 9.98
C ILE A 433 -12.11 -30.94 10.56
N LEU A 434 -12.85 -30.69 11.63
CA LEU A 434 -13.70 -31.71 12.27
C LEU A 434 -14.78 -32.24 11.32
N ALA A 435 -15.36 -31.40 10.47
CA ALA A 435 -16.36 -31.81 9.48
C ALA A 435 -15.80 -32.68 8.33
N ARG A 436 -14.48 -32.84 8.23
CA ARG A 436 -13.79 -33.61 7.17
C ARG A 436 -13.18 -34.91 7.67
N ARG A 437 -13.36 -35.21 8.95
CA ARG A 437 -13.12 -36.54 9.53
C ARG A 437 -14.39 -37.36 9.43
#